data_AF-A0A1W1BAX6-F1
#
_entry.id   AF-A0A1W1BAX6-F1
#
_cell.length_a   1.000
_cell.length_b   1.000
_cell.length_c   1.000
_cell.angle_alpha   90.00
_cell.angle_beta   90.00
_cell.angle_gamma   90.00
#
_symmetry.space_group_name_H-M   'P 1'
#
loop_
_entity.id
_entity.type
_entity.pdbx_description
1 polymer ?
#
loop_
_entity_poly.entity_id
_entity_poly.type
_entity_poly.pdbx_seq_one_letter_code
_entity_poly.pdbx_strand_id
1 'polypeptide(L)'
;MGMDSLIGGTIWDEYSQKVTDLMNNPQNMGEITEEQAKEMGATLIVADFGAESCGDAVRLYWAVDPKTDKILESKFKSFGCGTAIASSDTMAELCKDKTVDEAVKITNIDVEKAMRDTPDTPAVPPQKMHCSVMAYDVIKKAAAQYKGVDMESFEEEIIVCECARVSLSTLREVIRLNDLTTVEQITDYTKAGAFCKSCIRPGGHEEKDIYLVDLLEEYEKEKIATAADASASGENLDFAQMTVVQKLKTVDKVIDENIRQMLIMDGGDMEILDIKENGQHIDIYIRYLGACNGCASSSTGTLFAIENILKEKIDENIRVLPI
;
A
#
# COMPACT_ATOMS: atom_id res chain seq x y z
N MET A 1 -22.96 -5.02 -7.28
CA MET A 1 -24.07 -4.19 -6.74
C MET A 1 -25.30 -4.50 -7.58
N GLY A 2 -26.44 -4.81 -6.95
CA GLY A 2 -27.69 -5.10 -7.66
C GLY A 2 -28.37 -3.81 -8.11
N MET A 3 -29.20 -3.89 -9.15
CA MET A 3 -29.95 -2.76 -9.71
C MET A 3 -30.81 -2.03 -8.66
N ASP A 4 -31.21 -2.75 -7.61
CA ASP A 4 -32.02 -2.27 -6.49
C ASP A 4 -31.22 -1.46 -5.42
N SER A 5 -29.89 -1.38 -5.55
CA SER A 5 -29.04 -0.59 -4.64
C SER A 5 -28.83 0.87 -5.09
N LEU A 6 -29.40 1.26 -6.24
CA LEU A 6 -29.39 2.62 -6.74
C LEU A 6 -30.41 3.47 -5.98
N ILE A 7 -30.07 3.89 -4.76
CA ILE A 7 -30.88 4.83 -3.97
C ILE A 7 -30.69 6.24 -4.54
N GLY A 8 -31.46 6.57 -5.58
CA GLY A 8 -31.78 7.97 -5.95
C GLY A 8 -30.91 8.66 -7.01
N GLY A 9 -29.91 8.00 -7.59
CA GLY A 9 -29.09 8.54 -8.69
C GLY A 9 -29.17 7.68 -9.95
N THR A 10 -28.90 8.28 -11.12
CA THR A 10 -28.72 7.52 -12.35
C THR A 10 -27.37 6.80 -12.32
N ILE A 11 -27.23 5.68 -13.03
CA ILE A 11 -25.93 4.96 -13.14
C ILE A 11 -24.79 5.87 -13.67
N TRP A 12 -25.15 6.98 -14.28
CA TRP A 12 -24.24 7.99 -14.83
C TRP A 12 -23.66 8.91 -13.76
N ASP A 13 -24.31 9.01 -12.59
CA ASP A 13 -23.87 9.87 -11.49
C ASP A 13 -22.60 9.33 -10.80
N GLU A 14 -22.24 8.07 -11.07
CA GLU A 14 -20.99 7.45 -10.59
C GLU A 14 -19.77 7.73 -11.50
N TYR A 15 -19.99 8.39 -12.64
CA TYR A 15 -18.92 8.82 -13.55
C TYR A 15 -18.77 10.33 -13.46
N SER A 16 -17.54 10.81 -13.62
CA SER A 16 -17.32 12.23 -13.80
C SER A 16 -17.96 12.73 -15.10
N GLN A 17 -18.31 14.01 -15.12
CA GLN A 17 -18.79 14.68 -16.32
C GLN A 17 -17.74 14.57 -17.43
N LYS A 18 -16.46 14.73 -17.09
CA LYS A 18 -15.37 14.58 -18.05
C LYS A 18 -15.32 13.19 -18.69
N VAL A 19 -15.51 12.12 -17.91
CA VAL A 19 -15.60 10.76 -18.47
C VAL A 19 -16.79 10.65 -19.42
N THR A 20 -17.95 11.14 -19.01
CA THR A 20 -19.16 11.11 -19.84
C THR A 20 -18.99 11.88 -21.16
N ASP A 21 -18.32 13.03 -21.13
CA ASP A 21 -18.07 13.84 -22.33
C ASP A 21 -17.14 13.11 -23.30
N LEU A 22 -16.05 12.53 -22.79
CA LEU A 22 -15.08 11.78 -23.59
C LEU A 22 -15.62 10.45 -24.13
N MET A 23 -16.54 9.81 -23.40
CA MET A 23 -17.27 8.64 -23.90
C MET A 23 -18.06 8.97 -25.17
N ASN A 24 -18.70 10.14 -25.21
CA ASN A 24 -19.59 10.55 -26.29
C ASN A 24 -18.86 11.27 -27.42
N ASN A 25 -17.81 12.01 -27.11
CA ASN A 25 -17.06 12.84 -28.04
C ASN A 25 -15.55 12.84 -27.72
N PRO A 26 -14.83 11.74 -28.00
CA PRO A 26 -13.38 11.68 -27.83
C PRO A 26 -12.68 12.64 -28.80
N GLN A 27 -11.68 13.37 -28.32
CA GLN A 27 -10.95 14.40 -29.08
C GLN A 27 -9.75 13.84 -29.87
N ASN A 28 -9.19 12.73 -29.39
CA ASN A 28 -7.96 12.11 -29.88
C ASN A 28 -8.21 10.77 -30.60
N MET A 29 -9.48 10.43 -30.85
CA MET A 29 -9.81 9.22 -31.60
C MET A 29 -9.48 9.39 -33.09
N GLY A 30 -8.76 8.42 -33.65
CA GLY A 30 -8.30 8.46 -35.04
C GLY A 30 -7.08 7.60 -35.27
N GLU A 31 -6.45 7.77 -36.43
CA GLU A 31 -5.18 7.13 -36.76
C GLU A 31 -4.21 8.16 -37.32
N ILE A 32 -2.92 7.83 -37.25
CA ILE A 32 -1.86 8.58 -37.93
C ILE A 32 -1.37 7.69 -39.07
N THR A 33 -1.45 8.19 -40.30
CA THR A 33 -0.93 7.45 -41.46
C THR A 33 0.58 7.61 -41.60
N GLU A 34 1.21 6.72 -42.36
CA GLU A 34 2.64 6.85 -42.65
C GLU A 34 2.97 8.16 -43.38
N GLU A 35 2.10 8.63 -44.28
CA GLU A 35 2.27 9.88 -45.00
C GLU A 35 2.26 11.07 -44.02
N GLN A 36 1.28 11.10 -43.10
CA GLN A 36 1.19 12.15 -42.08
C GLN A 36 2.43 12.18 -41.19
N ALA A 37 2.89 11.02 -40.72
CA ALA A 37 4.11 10.94 -39.92
C ALA A 37 5.34 11.44 -40.70
N LYS A 38 5.47 11.08 -41.99
CA LYS A 38 6.55 11.55 -42.87
C LYS A 38 6.49 13.07 -43.09
N GLU A 39 5.30 13.64 -43.29
CA GLU A 39 5.11 15.09 -43.43
C GLU A 39 5.53 15.85 -42.16
N MET A 40 5.32 15.25 -40.99
CA MET A 40 5.79 15.78 -39.71
C MET A 40 7.29 15.55 -39.45
N GLY A 41 7.98 14.79 -40.31
CA GLY A 41 9.36 14.35 -40.08
C GLY A 41 9.51 13.40 -38.89
N ALA A 42 8.42 12.71 -38.52
CA ALA A 42 8.31 11.86 -37.36
C ALA A 42 8.39 10.36 -37.72
N THR A 43 8.75 9.56 -36.73
CA THR A 43 8.63 8.09 -36.78
C THR A 43 7.25 7.69 -36.27
N LEU A 44 6.52 6.93 -37.07
CA LEU A 44 5.22 6.38 -36.68
C LEU A 44 5.42 5.13 -35.81
N ILE A 45 4.77 5.11 -34.66
CA ILE A 45 4.67 3.95 -33.77
C ILE A 45 3.20 3.54 -33.66
N VAL A 46 2.94 2.24 -33.82
CA VAL A 46 1.60 1.67 -33.73
C VAL A 46 1.62 0.49 -32.77
N ALA A 47 1.01 0.67 -31.60
CA ALA A 47 0.98 -0.33 -30.53
C ALA A 47 -0.44 -0.79 -30.24
N ASP A 48 -0.63 -2.11 -30.22
CA ASP A 48 -1.90 -2.76 -29.89
C ASP A 48 -1.83 -3.39 -28.50
N PHE A 49 -2.80 -3.14 -27.64
CA PHE A 49 -2.93 -3.84 -26.36
C PHE A 49 -4.40 -4.18 -26.09
N GLY A 50 -4.65 -5.29 -25.40
CA GLY A 50 -6.00 -5.72 -25.07
C GLY A 50 -6.06 -6.49 -23.77
N ALA A 51 -7.13 -6.28 -23.02
CA ALA A 51 -7.40 -6.97 -21.77
C ALA A 51 -8.33 -8.16 -22.05
N GLU A 52 -7.77 -9.38 -22.06
CA GLU A 52 -8.52 -10.61 -22.32
C GLU A 52 -9.71 -10.80 -21.38
N SER A 53 -9.60 -10.29 -20.15
CA SER A 53 -10.58 -10.47 -19.10
C SER A 53 -11.90 -9.72 -19.33
N CYS A 54 -11.88 -8.59 -20.06
CA CYS A 54 -13.07 -7.81 -20.40
C CYS A 54 -13.32 -7.67 -21.91
N GLY A 55 -12.36 -8.08 -22.74
CA GLY A 55 -12.46 -8.01 -24.21
C GLY A 55 -12.20 -6.61 -24.79
N ASP A 56 -11.82 -5.64 -23.95
CA ASP A 56 -11.46 -4.30 -24.40
C ASP A 56 -10.06 -4.32 -25.04
N ALA A 57 -9.89 -3.54 -26.11
CA ALA A 57 -8.63 -3.37 -26.83
C ALA A 57 -8.42 -1.92 -27.26
N VAL A 58 -7.15 -1.53 -27.36
CA VAL A 58 -6.72 -0.21 -27.80
C VAL A 58 -5.54 -0.33 -28.76
N ARG A 59 -5.60 0.46 -29.83
CA ARG A 59 -4.51 0.74 -30.73
C ARG A 59 -4.08 2.19 -30.54
N LEU A 60 -2.84 2.39 -30.09
CA LEU A 60 -2.21 3.69 -29.94
C LEU A 60 -1.33 4.01 -31.15
N TYR A 61 -1.41 5.24 -31.62
CA TYR A 61 -0.59 5.80 -32.69
C TYR A 61 0.20 6.98 -32.14
N TRP A 62 1.52 6.93 -32.24
CA TRP A 62 2.39 8.07 -31.94
C TRP A 62 3.16 8.51 -33.19
N ALA A 63 3.25 9.82 -33.39
CA ALA A 63 4.24 10.44 -34.27
C ALA A 63 5.37 11.01 -33.40
N VAL A 64 6.52 10.34 -33.35
CA VAL A 64 7.65 10.72 -32.49
C VAL A 64 8.73 11.42 -33.31
N ASP A 65 9.18 12.60 -32.88
CA ASP A 65 10.35 13.27 -33.45
C ASP A 65 11.62 12.47 -33.10
N PRO A 66 12.33 11.90 -34.08
CA PRO A 66 13.52 11.08 -33.83
C PRO A 66 14.74 11.85 -33.33
N LYS A 67 14.71 13.19 -33.32
CA LYS A 67 15.81 14.03 -32.82
C LYS A 67 15.65 14.42 -31.37
N THR A 68 14.41 14.54 -30.90
CA THR A 68 14.10 15.04 -29.56
C THR A 68 13.34 14.03 -28.71
N ASP A 69 13.05 12.85 -29.25
CA ASP A 69 12.21 11.80 -28.66
C ASP A 69 10.81 12.30 -28.25
N LYS A 70 10.33 13.38 -28.86
CA LYS A 70 9.08 14.07 -28.48
C LYS A 70 7.90 13.51 -29.26
N ILE A 71 6.82 13.17 -28.57
CA ILE A 71 5.55 12.74 -29.17
C ILE A 71 4.84 14.00 -29.70
N LEU A 72 4.87 14.19 -31.01
CA LEU A 72 4.28 15.35 -31.69
C LEU A 72 2.75 15.22 -31.80
N GLU A 73 2.26 14.01 -32.03
CA GLU A 73 0.84 13.69 -32.09
C GLU A 73 0.59 12.30 -31.52
N SER A 74 -0.52 12.16 -30.82
CA SER A 74 -0.95 10.92 -30.19
C SER A 74 -2.44 10.70 -30.48
N LYS A 75 -2.75 9.61 -31.19
CA LYS A 75 -4.11 9.23 -31.56
C LYS A 75 -4.39 7.80 -31.14
N PHE A 76 -5.65 7.43 -31.06
CA PHE A 76 -6.01 6.06 -30.72
C PHE A 76 -7.25 5.58 -31.48
N LYS A 77 -7.34 4.25 -31.61
CA LYS A 77 -8.60 3.55 -31.86
C LYS A 77 -8.84 2.60 -30.68
N SER A 78 -10.06 2.58 -30.16
CA SER A 78 -10.43 1.64 -29.08
C SER A 78 -11.63 0.82 -29.48
N PHE A 79 -11.62 -0.44 -29.10
CA PHE A 79 -12.77 -1.31 -29.07
C PHE A 79 -13.03 -1.66 -27.61
N GLY A 80 -14.20 -1.31 -27.08
CA GLY A 80 -14.49 -1.63 -25.69
C GLY A 80 -15.61 -0.80 -25.10
N CYS A 81 -15.71 -0.81 -23.78
CA CYS A 81 -16.69 0.00 -23.07
C CYS A 81 -16.39 1.51 -23.17
N GLY A 82 -17.38 2.36 -22.89
CA GLY A 82 -17.19 3.81 -22.92
C GLY A 82 -16.04 4.30 -22.03
N THR A 83 -15.82 3.65 -20.88
CA THR A 83 -14.71 4.00 -19.99
C THR A 83 -13.34 3.74 -20.62
N ALA A 84 -13.23 2.70 -21.46
CA ALA A 84 -12.01 2.42 -22.22
C ALA A 84 -11.75 3.50 -23.27
N ILE A 85 -12.80 4.01 -23.93
CA ILE A 85 -12.70 5.13 -24.88
C ILE A 85 -12.23 6.40 -24.16
N ALA A 86 -12.88 6.76 -23.05
CA ALA A 86 -12.52 7.96 -22.27
C ALA A 86 -11.10 7.90 -21.69
N SER A 87 -10.70 6.72 -21.18
CA SER A 87 -9.35 6.49 -20.65
C SER A 87 -8.30 6.57 -21.77
N SER A 88 -8.57 5.99 -22.94
CA SER A 88 -7.66 6.04 -24.09
C SER A 88 -7.53 7.44 -24.67
N ASP A 89 -8.61 8.23 -24.68
CA ASP A 89 -8.58 9.62 -25.10
C ASP A 89 -7.73 10.49 -24.19
N THR A 90 -7.95 10.37 -22.88
CA THR A 90 -7.17 11.07 -21.87
C THR A 90 -5.70 10.66 -21.90
N MET A 91 -5.43 9.37 -22.06
CA MET A 91 -4.08 8.85 -22.24
C MET A 91 -3.40 9.48 -23.46
N ALA A 92 -4.07 9.52 -24.60
CA ALA A 92 -3.52 10.09 -25.82
C ALA A 92 -3.19 11.58 -25.63
N GLU A 93 -4.07 12.33 -24.97
CA GLU A 93 -3.83 13.73 -24.61
C GLU A 93 -2.62 13.89 -23.68
N LEU A 94 -2.52 13.09 -22.63
CA LEU A 94 -1.41 13.16 -21.67
C LEU A 94 -0.06 12.83 -22.30
N CYS A 95 -0.03 11.98 -23.32
CA CYS A 95 1.21 11.62 -24.05
C CYS A 95 1.67 12.72 -25.00
N LYS A 96 0.74 13.52 -25.54
CA LYS A 96 1.06 14.56 -26.52
C LYS A 96 2.03 15.59 -25.91
N ASP A 97 2.99 16.01 -26.71
CA ASP A 97 4.05 16.95 -26.35
C ASP A 97 5.02 16.50 -25.24
N LYS A 98 4.93 15.25 -24.76
CA LYS A 98 5.94 14.65 -23.88
C LYS A 98 7.03 13.96 -24.66
N THR A 99 8.19 13.80 -24.04
CA THR A 99 9.18 12.83 -24.52
C THR A 99 8.70 11.40 -24.25
N VAL A 100 9.21 10.42 -24.99
CA VAL A 100 8.89 9.00 -24.76
C VAL A 100 9.22 8.57 -23.32
N ASP A 101 10.32 9.06 -22.76
CA ASP A 101 10.71 8.77 -21.36
C ASP A 101 9.77 9.40 -20.32
N GLU A 102 9.19 10.56 -20.61
CA GLU A 102 8.15 11.15 -19.76
C GLU A 102 6.82 10.44 -19.92
N ALA A 103 6.49 9.97 -21.13
CA ALA A 103 5.25 9.25 -21.39
C ALA A 103 5.22 7.91 -20.65
N VAL A 104 6.32 7.14 -20.62
CA VAL A 104 6.44 5.87 -19.89
C VAL A 104 6.15 6.00 -18.39
N LYS A 105 6.34 7.20 -17.83
CA LYS A 105 6.06 7.49 -16.41
C LYS A 105 4.60 7.79 -16.11
N ILE A 106 3.77 8.02 -17.12
CA ILE A 106 2.32 8.19 -16.95
C ILE A 106 1.79 6.89 -16.38
N THR A 107 1.08 6.95 -15.27
CA THR A 107 0.44 5.80 -14.62
C THR A 107 -1.06 5.75 -14.93
N ASN A 108 -1.69 4.60 -14.64
CA ASN A 108 -3.15 4.47 -14.67
C ASN A 108 -3.84 5.48 -13.73
N ILE A 109 -3.20 5.79 -12.59
CA ILE A 109 -3.68 6.78 -11.63
C ILE A 109 -3.61 8.20 -12.21
N ASP A 110 -2.61 8.53 -13.01
CA ASP A 110 -2.52 9.84 -13.66
C ASP A 110 -3.65 10.02 -14.69
N VAL A 111 -3.95 8.97 -15.47
CA VAL A 111 -5.08 8.95 -16.40
C VAL A 111 -6.40 9.13 -15.65
N GLU A 112 -6.60 8.37 -14.57
CA GLU A 112 -7.83 8.48 -13.77
C GLU A 112 -7.97 9.85 -13.12
N LYS A 113 -6.92 10.39 -12.50
CA LYS A 113 -6.92 11.74 -11.91
C LYS A 113 -7.22 12.81 -12.95
N ALA A 114 -6.66 12.69 -14.16
CA ALA A 114 -6.90 13.63 -15.24
C ALA A 114 -8.37 13.63 -15.69
N MET A 115 -9.13 12.57 -15.42
CA MET A 115 -10.55 12.46 -15.73
C MET A 115 -11.48 12.90 -14.58
N ARG A 116 -10.97 13.22 -13.39
CA ARG A 116 -11.82 13.62 -12.25
C ARG A 116 -12.39 15.02 -12.45
N ASP A 117 -13.63 15.24 -12.00
CA ASP A 117 -14.21 16.59 -11.91
C ASP A 117 -13.69 17.34 -10.68
N THR A 118 -13.45 16.63 -9.59
CA THR A 118 -12.89 17.17 -8.34
C THR A 118 -11.75 16.28 -7.84
N PRO A 119 -10.76 16.83 -7.09
CA PRO A 119 -9.61 16.04 -6.65
C PRO A 119 -9.97 14.82 -5.78
N ASP A 120 -11.03 14.92 -4.97
CA ASP A 120 -11.37 13.92 -3.96
C ASP A 120 -12.36 12.84 -4.44
N THR A 121 -13.00 13.04 -5.59
CA THR A 121 -13.98 12.11 -6.14
C THR A 121 -13.39 11.33 -7.31
N PRO A 122 -13.36 9.98 -7.27
CA PRO A 122 -12.91 9.18 -8.40
C PRO A 122 -13.68 9.48 -9.69
N ALA A 123 -13.00 9.42 -10.83
CA ALA A 123 -13.59 9.72 -12.13
C ALA A 123 -14.53 8.60 -12.62
N VAL A 124 -14.29 7.37 -12.16
CA VAL A 124 -15.01 6.17 -12.57
C VAL A 124 -15.33 5.30 -11.37
N PRO A 125 -16.36 4.45 -11.43
CA PRO A 125 -16.64 3.46 -10.40
C PRO A 125 -15.44 2.51 -10.20
N PRO A 126 -15.23 1.99 -8.98
CA PRO A 126 -14.09 1.10 -8.67
C PRO A 126 -13.92 -0.09 -9.62
N GLN A 127 -15.03 -0.65 -10.12
CA GLN A 127 -15.00 -1.82 -11.01
C GLN A 127 -14.47 -1.49 -12.42
N LYS A 128 -14.48 -0.22 -12.82
CA LYS A 128 -14.06 0.26 -14.15
C LYS A 128 -12.64 0.84 -14.18
N MET A 129 -11.93 0.81 -13.05
CA MET A 129 -10.53 1.27 -12.96
C MET A 129 -9.58 0.53 -13.89
N HIS A 130 -9.83 -0.73 -14.24
CA HIS A 130 -8.97 -1.52 -15.14
C HIS A 130 -8.80 -0.88 -16.53
N CYS A 131 -9.75 -0.08 -17.00
CA CYS A 131 -9.64 0.65 -18.27
C CYS A 131 -8.47 1.65 -18.28
N SER A 132 -8.12 2.21 -17.11
CA SER A 132 -6.94 3.09 -16.96
C SER A 132 -5.62 2.32 -16.97
N VAL A 133 -5.64 1.04 -16.59
CA VAL A 133 -4.46 0.15 -16.66
C VAL A 133 -4.14 -0.20 -18.11
N MET A 134 -5.17 -0.44 -18.94
CA MET A 134 -4.98 -0.67 -20.37
C MET A 134 -4.25 0.49 -21.06
N ALA A 135 -4.55 1.73 -20.66
CA ALA A 135 -3.87 2.93 -21.14
C ALA A 135 -2.38 2.95 -20.76
N TYR A 136 -2.04 2.53 -19.55
CA TYR A 136 -0.66 2.42 -19.10
C TYR A 136 0.15 1.40 -19.91
N ASP A 137 -0.41 0.21 -20.13
CA ASP A 137 0.30 -0.88 -20.82
C ASP A 137 0.56 -0.56 -22.29
N VAL A 138 -0.39 0.08 -22.98
CA VAL A 138 -0.19 0.45 -24.39
C VAL A 138 0.87 1.55 -24.55
N ILE A 139 1.01 2.48 -23.60
CA ILE A 139 2.10 3.48 -23.58
C ILE A 139 3.45 2.78 -23.52
N LYS A 140 3.62 1.85 -22.56
CA LYS A 140 4.86 1.10 -22.41
C LYS A 140 5.18 0.28 -23.65
N LYS A 141 4.18 -0.36 -24.25
CA LYS A 141 4.35 -1.10 -25.51
C LYS A 141 4.80 -0.19 -26.65
N ALA A 142 4.21 1.00 -26.79
CA ALA A 142 4.62 1.97 -27.79
C ALA A 142 6.07 2.47 -27.55
N ALA A 143 6.42 2.75 -26.31
CA ALA A 143 7.77 3.15 -25.94
C ALA A 143 8.81 2.05 -26.16
N ALA A 144 8.46 0.80 -25.85
CA ALA A 144 9.28 -0.39 -26.11
C ALA A 144 9.61 -0.53 -27.60
N GLN A 145 8.58 -0.41 -28.45
CA GLN A 145 8.74 -0.43 -29.91
C GLN A 145 9.63 0.71 -30.41
N TYR A 146 9.47 1.93 -29.88
CA TYR A 146 10.29 3.07 -30.27
C TYR A 146 11.76 2.91 -29.85
N LYS A 147 12.00 2.46 -28.61
CA LYS A 147 13.34 2.30 -28.05
C LYS A 147 14.05 1.00 -28.47
N GLY A 148 13.31 0.05 -29.06
CA GLY A 148 13.85 -1.26 -29.41
C GLY A 148 14.22 -2.10 -28.20
N VAL A 149 13.46 -1.97 -27.10
CA VAL A 149 13.66 -2.70 -25.84
C VAL A 149 12.45 -3.56 -25.52
N ASP A 150 12.62 -4.48 -24.58
CA ASP A 150 11.53 -5.30 -24.04
C ASP A 150 10.62 -4.46 -23.13
N MET A 151 9.31 -4.70 -23.14
CA MET A 151 8.35 -3.87 -22.38
C MET A 151 8.57 -3.98 -20.87
N GLU A 152 8.94 -5.18 -20.42
CA GLU A 152 9.24 -5.56 -19.05
C GLU A 152 10.50 -4.84 -18.54
N SER A 153 11.35 -4.31 -19.43
CA SER A 153 12.50 -3.50 -19.02
C SER A 153 12.11 -2.16 -18.37
N PHE A 154 10.85 -1.73 -18.53
CA PHE A 154 10.29 -0.57 -17.83
C PHE A 154 9.68 -0.92 -16.46
N GLU A 155 9.65 -2.20 -16.08
CA GLU A 155 9.18 -2.67 -14.78
C GLU A 155 10.37 -3.08 -13.92
N GLU A 156 10.80 -2.19 -13.05
CA GLU A 156 11.87 -2.48 -12.09
C GLU A 156 11.38 -3.39 -10.94
N GLU A 157 10.06 -3.52 -10.76
CA GLU A 157 9.44 -4.22 -9.63
C GLU A 157 8.30 -5.14 -10.07
N ILE A 158 8.17 -6.28 -9.40
CA ILE A 158 7.06 -7.24 -9.61
C ILE A 158 5.75 -6.57 -9.17
N ILE A 159 4.77 -6.46 -10.08
CA ILE A 159 3.44 -5.92 -9.77
C ILE A 159 2.53 -7.04 -9.25
N VAL A 160 2.02 -6.88 -8.03
CA VAL A 160 1.06 -7.86 -7.42
C VAL A 160 -0.37 -7.41 -7.68
N CYS A 161 -0.63 -6.11 -7.63
CA CYS A 161 -1.95 -5.55 -7.87
C CYS A 161 -1.94 -4.67 -9.12
N GLU A 162 -2.41 -5.21 -10.25
CA GLU A 162 -2.46 -4.48 -11.53
C GLU A 162 -3.41 -3.28 -11.51
N CYS A 163 -4.59 -3.43 -10.92
CA CYS A 163 -5.59 -2.35 -10.90
C CYS A 163 -5.16 -1.12 -10.10
N ALA A 164 -4.39 -1.31 -9.03
CA ALA A 164 -3.86 -0.22 -8.21
C ALA A 164 -2.37 0.07 -8.51
N ARG A 165 -1.74 -0.68 -9.44
CA ARG A 165 -0.31 -0.70 -9.73
C ARG A 165 0.58 -0.68 -8.48
N VAL A 166 0.31 -1.64 -7.59
CA VAL A 166 1.10 -1.82 -6.36
C VAL A 166 2.06 -2.99 -6.52
N SER A 167 3.35 -2.71 -6.33
CA SER A 167 4.43 -3.69 -6.42
C SER A 167 4.55 -4.56 -5.16
N LEU A 168 5.22 -5.70 -5.33
CA LEU A 168 5.56 -6.63 -4.27
C LEU A 168 6.45 -5.98 -3.20
N SER A 169 7.43 -5.18 -3.62
CA SER A 169 8.31 -4.43 -2.72
C SER A 169 7.50 -3.45 -1.87
N THR A 170 6.64 -2.65 -2.49
CA THR A 170 5.75 -1.71 -1.80
C THR A 170 4.86 -2.42 -0.79
N LEU A 171 4.22 -3.53 -1.19
CA LEU A 171 3.35 -4.30 -0.29
C LEU A 171 4.13 -4.83 0.91
N ARG A 172 5.28 -5.48 0.68
CA ARG A 172 6.11 -6.02 1.75
C ARG A 172 6.61 -4.93 2.69
N GLU A 173 7.06 -3.80 2.14
CA GLU A 173 7.52 -2.65 2.93
C GLU A 173 6.39 -2.09 3.81
N VAL A 174 5.21 -1.81 3.23
CA VAL A 174 4.07 -1.24 3.97
C VAL A 174 3.54 -2.20 5.03
N ILE A 175 3.45 -3.50 4.71
CA ILE A 175 3.06 -4.54 5.68
C ILE A 175 4.02 -4.54 6.87
N ARG A 176 5.33 -4.54 6.63
CA ARG A 176 6.35 -4.58 7.68
C ARG A 176 6.41 -3.30 8.51
N LEU A 177 6.40 -2.13 7.85
CA LEU A 177 6.53 -0.84 8.52
C LEU A 177 5.34 -0.53 9.44
N ASN A 178 4.15 -1.04 9.12
CA ASN A 178 2.92 -0.73 9.82
C ASN A 178 2.33 -1.93 10.60
N ASP A 179 3.03 -3.07 10.62
CA ASP A 179 2.56 -4.33 11.24
C ASP A 179 1.14 -4.73 10.78
N LEU A 180 0.93 -4.72 9.46
CA LEU A 180 -0.39 -5.01 8.89
C LEU A 180 -0.69 -6.50 8.96
N THR A 181 -1.89 -6.83 9.42
CA THR A 181 -2.35 -8.23 9.65
C THR A 181 -3.61 -8.58 8.85
N THR A 182 -4.24 -7.61 8.20
CA THR A 182 -5.45 -7.86 7.38
C THR A 182 -5.36 -7.25 5.99
N VAL A 183 -6.15 -7.80 5.07
CA VAL A 183 -6.25 -7.31 3.68
C VAL A 183 -6.86 -5.91 3.65
N GLU A 184 -7.83 -5.64 4.53
CA GLU A 184 -8.45 -4.32 4.66
C GLU A 184 -7.41 -3.26 5.01
N GLN A 185 -6.49 -3.56 5.94
CA GLN A 185 -5.41 -2.64 6.27
C GLN A 185 -4.48 -2.41 5.08
N ILE A 186 -4.07 -3.47 4.37
CA ILE A 186 -3.27 -3.32 3.14
C ILE A 186 -4.00 -2.42 2.15
N THR A 187 -5.30 -2.63 1.98
CA THR A 187 -6.15 -1.85 1.08
C THR A 187 -6.18 -0.38 1.50
N ASP A 188 -6.27 -0.08 2.80
CA ASP A 188 -6.34 1.29 3.28
C ASP A 188 -5.04 2.07 2.99
N TYR A 189 -3.88 1.44 3.20
CA TYR A 189 -2.57 2.06 2.96
C TYR A 189 -2.19 2.10 1.47
N THR A 190 -2.38 1.01 0.74
CA THR A 190 -1.83 0.86 -0.63
C THR A 190 -2.87 0.95 -1.73
N LYS A 191 -4.16 0.87 -1.38
CA LYS A 191 -5.28 0.68 -2.33
C LYS A 191 -5.26 -0.65 -3.09
N ALA A 192 -4.28 -1.53 -2.85
CA ALA A 192 -4.30 -2.89 -3.39
C ALA A 192 -5.52 -3.64 -2.86
N GLY A 193 -6.28 -4.27 -3.75
CA GLY A 193 -7.50 -5.00 -3.39
C GLY A 193 -8.77 -4.14 -3.31
N ALA A 194 -8.68 -2.81 -3.42
CA ALA A 194 -9.86 -1.93 -3.36
C ALA A 194 -10.80 -2.09 -4.58
N PHE A 195 -10.24 -2.41 -5.75
CA PHE A 195 -10.95 -2.30 -7.03
C PHE A 195 -11.45 -3.65 -7.56
N CYS A 196 -10.61 -4.41 -8.31
CA CYS A 196 -11.01 -5.67 -8.94
C CYS A 196 -10.98 -6.88 -7.99
N LYS A 197 -10.31 -6.74 -6.83
CA LYS A 197 -10.13 -7.77 -5.80
C LYS A 197 -9.34 -9.03 -6.22
N SER A 198 -8.80 -9.08 -7.43
CA SER A 198 -8.09 -10.26 -7.94
C SER A 198 -6.81 -10.59 -7.18
N CYS A 199 -6.10 -9.59 -6.68
CA CYS A 199 -4.90 -9.81 -5.88
C CYS A 199 -5.18 -10.30 -4.46
N ILE A 200 -6.44 -10.33 -3.99
CA ILE A 200 -6.74 -10.67 -2.59
C ILE A 200 -6.49 -12.15 -2.31
N ARG A 201 -7.08 -13.04 -3.12
CA ARG A 201 -7.02 -14.50 -2.97
C ARG A 201 -7.39 -15.20 -4.29
N PRO A 202 -7.09 -16.50 -4.45
CA PRO A 202 -7.52 -17.27 -5.62
C PRO A 202 -9.04 -17.18 -5.88
N GLY A 203 -9.42 -17.20 -7.16
CA GLY A 203 -10.83 -17.11 -7.59
C GLY A 203 -11.34 -15.68 -7.83
N GLY A 204 -10.45 -14.72 -8.03
CA GLY A 204 -10.76 -13.36 -8.49
C GLY A 204 -11.08 -13.28 -9.99
N HIS A 205 -11.15 -12.05 -10.53
CA HIS A 205 -11.45 -11.79 -11.95
C HIS A 205 -10.33 -12.28 -12.90
N GLU A 206 -9.12 -12.43 -12.37
CA GLU A 206 -7.92 -12.89 -13.06
C GLU A 206 -7.06 -13.70 -12.08
N GLU A 207 -6.29 -14.64 -12.61
CA GLU A 207 -5.31 -15.41 -11.84
C GLU A 207 -4.08 -14.56 -11.53
N LYS A 208 -3.44 -14.79 -10.37
CA LYS A 208 -2.26 -14.05 -9.91
C LYS A 208 -1.25 -15.03 -9.35
N ASP A 209 0.03 -14.73 -9.55
CA ASP A 209 1.14 -15.54 -9.01
C ASP A 209 1.31 -15.36 -7.49
N ILE A 210 0.93 -14.19 -6.98
CA ILE A 210 1.05 -13.81 -5.56
C ILE A 210 -0.25 -13.15 -5.12
N TYR A 211 -0.79 -13.59 -3.98
CA TYR A 211 -1.97 -12.96 -3.36
C TYR A 211 -1.62 -12.21 -2.08
N LEU A 212 -2.44 -11.22 -1.73
CA LEU A 212 -2.27 -10.43 -0.50
C LEU A 212 -2.37 -11.30 0.75
N VAL A 213 -3.21 -12.35 0.74
CA VAL A 213 -3.28 -13.32 1.84
C VAL A 213 -1.97 -14.09 2.01
N ASP A 214 -1.25 -14.38 0.92
CA ASP A 214 0.03 -15.09 0.99
C ASP A 214 1.10 -14.20 1.61
N LEU A 215 1.09 -12.90 1.29
CA LEU A 215 2.03 -11.92 1.88
C LEU A 215 1.80 -11.71 3.38
N LEU A 216 0.54 -11.72 3.82
CA LEU A 216 0.20 -11.65 5.24
C LEU A 216 0.63 -12.93 5.98
N GLU A 217 0.43 -14.10 5.37
CA GLU A 217 0.88 -15.37 5.95
C GLU A 217 2.42 -15.45 6.00
N GLU A 218 3.12 -14.96 4.96
CA GLU A 218 4.58 -14.82 4.94
C GLU A 218 5.04 -13.92 6.10
N TYR A 219 4.43 -12.75 6.27
CA TYR A 219 4.78 -11.80 7.33
C TYR A 219 4.52 -12.35 8.73
N GLU A 220 3.39 -13.04 8.95
CA GLU A 220 3.09 -13.66 10.25
C GLU A 220 4.11 -14.75 10.60
N LYS A 221 4.53 -15.57 9.62
CA LYS A 221 5.60 -16.55 9.81
C LYS A 221 6.94 -15.89 10.13
N GLU A 222 7.30 -14.81 9.43
CA GLU A 222 8.50 -14.01 9.73
C GLU A 222 8.46 -13.46 11.17
N LYS A 223 7.31 -12.94 11.60
CA LYS A 223 7.10 -12.37 12.93
C LYS A 223 7.22 -13.44 14.03
N ILE A 224 6.62 -14.61 13.83
CA ILE A 224 6.73 -15.75 14.76
C ILE A 224 8.17 -16.25 14.82
N ALA A 225 8.85 -16.39 13.68
CA ALA A 225 10.25 -16.81 13.63
C ALA A 225 11.16 -15.83 14.37
N THR A 226 10.99 -14.52 14.14
CA THR A 226 11.75 -13.48 14.84
C THR A 226 11.47 -13.48 16.35
N ALA A 227 10.23 -13.74 16.76
CA ALA A 227 9.88 -13.86 18.17
C ALA A 227 10.45 -15.14 18.82
N ALA A 228 10.52 -16.25 18.07
CA ALA A 228 11.13 -17.51 18.50
C ALA A 228 12.65 -17.40 18.58
N ASP A 229 13.28 -16.74 17.61
CA ASP A 229 14.72 -16.47 17.59
C ASP A 229 15.10 -15.53 18.73
N ALA A 230 14.34 -14.45 18.98
CA ALA A 230 14.53 -13.60 20.15
C ALA A 230 14.32 -14.32 21.49
N SER A 231 13.64 -15.47 21.49
CA SER A 231 13.49 -16.33 22.67
C SER A 231 14.58 -17.41 22.77
N ALA A 232 15.29 -17.69 21.67
CA ALA A 232 16.32 -18.74 21.54
C ALA A 232 17.75 -18.16 21.60
N SER A 233 17.96 -16.95 21.08
CA SER A 233 19.18 -16.17 21.30
C SER A 233 19.09 -15.52 22.68
N GLY A 234 19.64 -16.22 23.69
CA GLY A 234 19.99 -15.62 24.97
C GLY A 234 21.12 -14.57 24.84
N GLU A 235 21.00 -13.65 23.89
CA GLU A 235 21.83 -12.47 23.80
C GLU A 235 21.17 -11.39 24.66
N ASN A 236 21.88 -10.95 25.70
CA ASN A 236 21.54 -9.77 26.49
C ASN A 236 21.54 -8.54 25.57
N LEU A 237 20.43 -8.27 24.91
CA LEU A 237 20.13 -6.93 24.43
C LEU A 237 20.09 -6.01 25.65
N ASP A 238 20.79 -4.89 25.57
CA ASP A 238 20.74 -3.85 26.60
C ASP A 238 19.28 -3.41 26.78
N PHE A 239 18.79 -3.30 28.02
CA PHE A 239 17.36 -3.06 28.29
C PHE A 239 16.88 -1.79 27.59
N ALA A 240 17.74 -0.78 27.47
CA ALA A 240 17.48 0.45 26.72
C ALA A 240 17.08 0.20 25.25
N GLN A 241 17.67 -0.81 24.60
CA GLN A 241 17.50 -1.11 23.17
C GLN A 241 16.30 -2.03 22.87
N MET A 242 15.62 -2.53 23.90
CA MET A 242 14.45 -3.38 23.75
C MET A 242 13.22 -2.58 23.29
N THR A 243 12.38 -3.19 22.47
CA THR A 243 11.05 -2.67 22.15
C THR A 243 10.16 -2.61 23.40
N VAL A 244 9.12 -1.78 23.42
CA VAL A 244 8.19 -1.64 24.56
C VAL A 244 7.61 -2.99 25.01
N VAL A 245 7.26 -3.85 24.05
CA VAL A 245 6.71 -5.20 24.33
C VAL A 245 7.77 -6.12 24.97
N GLN A 246 9.02 -6.05 24.51
CA GLN A 246 10.13 -6.80 25.10
C GLN A 246 10.49 -6.29 26.51
N LYS A 247 10.48 -4.97 26.71
CA LYS A 247 10.65 -4.35 28.03
C LYS A 247 9.58 -4.84 28.99
N LEU A 248 8.32 -4.82 28.58
CA LEU A 248 7.19 -5.28 29.39
C LEU A 248 7.34 -6.76 29.77
N LYS A 249 7.62 -7.64 28.80
CA LYS A 249 7.85 -9.07 29.08
C LYS A 249 9.03 -9.33 30.03
N THR A 250 10.12 -8.57 29.87
CA THR A 250 11.31 -8.71 30.71
C THR A 250 11.02 -8.28 32.14
N VAL A 251 10.37 -7.13 32.31
CA VAL A 251 9.94 -6.63 33.63
C VAL A 251 8.95 -7.58 34.28
N ASP A 252 7.93 -8.03 33.55
CA ASP A 252 6.90 -8.94 34.04
C ASP A 252 7.49 -10.26 34.54
N LYS A 253 8.43 -10.83 33.78
CA LYS A 253 9.18 -12.03 34.20
C LYS A 253 9.94 -11.83 35.51
N VAL A 254 10.65 -10.71 35.65
CA VAL A 254 11.40 -10.42 36.90
C VAL A 254 10.46 -10.21 38.07
N ILE A 255 9.31 -9.54 37.86
CA ILE A 255 8.28 -9.38 38.88
C ILE A 255 7.74 -10.75 39.31
N ASP A 256 7.39 -11.62 38.38
CA ASP A 256 6.84 -12.95 38.68
C ASP A 256 7.82 -13.81 39.48
N GLU A 257 9.09 -13.81 39.10
CA GLU A 257 10.12 -14.64 39.72
C GLU A 257 10.58 -14.11 41.09
N ASN A 258 10.59 -12.79 41.31
CA ASN A 258 11.26 -12.19 42.46
C ASN A 258 10.34 -11.42 43.41
N ILE A 259 9.17 -10.97 42.94
CA ILE A 259 8.35 -9.98 43.65
C ILE A 259 6.94 -10.52 43.94
N ARG A 260 6.31 -11.17 42.95
CA ARG A 260 4.89 -11.53 43.02
C ARG A 260 4.56 -12.46 44.18
N GLN A 261 5.41 -13.46 44.44
CA GLN A 261 5.22 -14.36 45.58
C GLN A 261 5.21 -13.62 46.92
N MET A 262 6.07 -12.62 47.11
CA MET A 262 6.11 -11.81 48.32
C MET A 262 4.82 -10.99 48.48
N LEU A 263 4.34 -10.36 47.40
CA LEU A 263 3.11 -9.56 47.42
C LEU A 263 1.87 -10.42 47.70
N ILE A 264 1.79 -11.62 47.11
CA ILE A 264 0.68 -12.56 47.32
C ILE A 264 0.67 -13.06 48.76
N MET A 265 1.84 -13.34 49.36
CA MET A 265 1.93 -13.72 50.77
C MET A 265 1.41 -12.64 51.71
N ASP A 266 1.57 -11.37 51.33
CA ASP A 266 1.05 -10.20 52.05
C ASP A 266 -0.43 -9.89 51.69
N GLY A 267 -1.08 -10.71 50.86
CA GLY A 267 -2.49 -10.59 50.50
C GLY A 267 -2.79 -9.55 49.42
N GLY A 268 -1.79 -9.11 48.66
CA GLY A 268 -1.94 -8.20 47.53
C GLY A 268 -1.31 -8.73 46.24
N ASP A 269 -1.30 -7.88 45.22
CA ASP A 269 -0.65 -8.16 43.94
C ASP A 269 -0.34 -6.84 43.22
N MET A 270 0.23 -6.89 42.02
CA MET A 270 0.46 -5.73 41.17
C MET A 270 0.33 -6.06 39.68
N GLU A 271 0.02 -5.01 38.90
CA GLU A 271 0.03 -5.04 37.45
C GLU A 271 0.85 -3.87 36.89
N ILE A 272 1.53 -4.10 35.78
CA ILE A 272 2.20 -3.05 35.00
C ILE A 272 1.17 -2.41 34.08
N LEU A 273 1.04 -1.08 34.13
CA LEU A 273 0.14 -0.32 33.28
C LEU A 273 0.84 0.20 32.03
N ASP A 274 2.07 0.72 32.18
CA ASP A 274 2.79 1.37 31.11
C ASP A 274 4.29 1.46 31.43
N ILE A 275 5.12 1.61 30.39
CA ILE A 275 6.56 1.86 30.50
C ILE A 275 6.91 3.03 29.59
N LYS A 276 7.44 4.11 30.16
CA LYS A 276 7.81 5.32 29.41
C LYS A 276 9.28 5.65 29.57
N GLU A 277 9.90 6.07 28.48
CA GLU A 277 11.26 6.60 28.48
C GLU A 277 11.21 8.11 28.77
N ASN A 278 11.93 8.53 29.81
CA ASN A 278 11.94 9.91 30.28
C ASN A 278 13.37 10.39 30.48
N GLY A 279 14.00 10.78 29.36
CA GLY A 279 15.40 11.19 29.32
C GLY A 279 16.34 10.02 29.59
N GLN A 280 17.04 10.04 30.72
CA GLN A 280 17.94 8.96 31.14
C GLN A 280 17.23 7.86 31.93
N HIS A 281 15.97 8.06 32.32
CA HIS A 281 15.23 7.11 33.17
C HIS A 281 14.15 6.37 32.40
N ILE A 282 13.88 5.12 32.82
CA ILE A 282 12.78 4.31 32.33
C ILE A 282 11.73 4.22 33.43
N ASP A 283 10.62 4.94 33.25
CA ASP A 283 9.53 5.06 34.22
C ASP A 283 8.53 3.92 33.99
N ILE A 284 8.43 3.01 34.97
CA ILE A 284 7.48 1.89 34.97
C ILE A 284 6.30 2.26 35.85
N TYR A 285 5.13 2.36 35.24
CA TYR A 285 3.88 2.66 35.93
C TYR A 285 3.21 1.38 36.37
N ILE A 286 2.96 1.27 37.68
CA ILE A 286 2.37 0.08 38.28
C ILE A 286 1.08 0.43 38.99
N ARG A 287 0.19 -0.55 39.11
CA ARG A 287 -1.01 -0.47 39.93
C ARG A 287 -1.02 -1.62 40.93
N TYR A 288 -1.18 -1.29 42.21
CA TYR A 288 -1.36 -2.30 43.24
C TYR A 288 -2.79 -2.84 43.25
N LEU A 289 -2.90 -4.14 43.46
CA LEU A 289 -4.14 -4.89 43.61
C LEU A 289 -4.22 -5.50 45.02
N GLY A 290 -5.44 -5.84 45.44
CA GLY A 290 -5.70 -6.49 46.73
C GLY A 290 -5.30 -5.63 47.93
N ALA A 291 -4.76 -6.25 48.99
CA ALA A 291 -4.40 -5.57 50.24
C ALA A 291 -3.28 -4.51 50.08
N CYS A 292 -2.55 -4.52 48.95
CA CYS A 292 -1.53 -3.51 48.64
C CYS A 292 -2.13 -2.17 48.20
N ASN A 293 -3.42 -2.13 47.82
CA ASN A 293 -4.11 -0.91 47.44
C ASN A 293 -4.51 -0.10 48.69
N GLY A 294 -3.72 0.94 49.01
CA GLY A 294 -3.96 1.83 50.16
C GLY A 294 -3.21 1.50 51.46
N CYS A 295 -2.28 0.54 51.44
CA CYS A 295 -1.42 0.26 52.59
C CYS A 295 -0.37 1.37 52.78
N ALA A 296 -0.16 1.86 54.02
CA ALA A 296 0.82 2.91 54.29
C ALA A 296 2.27 2.52 53.90
N SER A 297 2.56 1.22 53.87
CA SER A 297 3.87 0.68 53.46
C SER A 297 4.01 0.50 51.95
N SER A 298 2.91 0.51 51.18
CA SER A 298 2.97 0.27 49.72
C SER A 298 3.49 1.48 48.94
N SER A 299 3.35 2.69 49.48
CA SER A 299 3.86 3.93 48.89
C SER A 299 5.34 4.23 49.17
N THR A 300 5.98 3.44 50.04
CA THR A 300 7.37 3.69 50.46
C THR A 300 8.20 2.41 50.47
N GLY A 301 8.00 1.53 51.45
CA GLY A 301 8.84 0.34 51.65
C GLY A 301 8.74 -0.68 50.51
N THR A 302 7.52 -1.07 50.13
CA THR A 302 7.30 -2.05 49.07
C THR A 302 7.69 -1.50 47.70
N LEU A 303 7.35 -0.23 47.42
CA LEU A 303 7.73 0.44 46.17
C LEU A 303 9.26 0.50 46.01
N PHE A 304 9.98 0.85 47.08
CA PHE A 304 11.44 0.89 47.07
C PHE A 304 12.07 -0.49 46.87
N ALA A 305 11.48 -1.53 47.48
CA ALA A 305 11.94 -2.91 47.27
C ALA A 305 11.75 -3.37 45.81
N ILE A 306 10.60 -3.08 45.22
CA ILE A 306 10.30 -3.37 43.81
C ILE A 306 11.28 -2.63 42.90
N GLU A 307 11.47 -1.32 43.11
CA GLU A 307 12.39 -0.52 42.31
C GLU A 307 13.83 -1.04 42.38
N ASN A 308 14.32 -1.39 43.58
CA ASN A 308 15.68 -1.92 43.73
C ASN A 308 15.89 -3.26 43.03
N ILE A 309 14.90 -4.17 43.11
CA ILE A 309 15.00 -5.48 42.44
C ILE A 309 15.04 -5.29 40.93
N LEU A 310 14.20 -4.40 40.39
CA LEU A 310 14.21 -4.10 38.95
C LEU A 310 15.52 -3.42 38.52
N LYS A 311 16.06 -2.51 39.34
CA LYS A 311 17.38 -1.90 39.09
C LYS A 311 18.53 -2.91 39.07
N GLU A 312 18.52 -3.85 40.00
CA GLU A 312 19.57 -4.86 40.13
C GLU A 312 19.50 -5.91 39.00
N LYS A 313 18.29 -6.27 38.57
CA LYS A 313 18.06 -7.39 37.64
C LYS A 313 17.94 -6.97 36.18
N ILE A 314 17.60 -5.71 35.90
CA ILE A 314 17.28 -5.23 34.56
C ILE A 314 18.16 -4.05 34.17
N ASP A 315 17.98 -2.88 34.79
CA ASP A 315 18.70 -1.65 34.42
C ASP A 315 18.70 -0.64 35.58
N GLU A 316 19.87 -0.08 35.90
CA GLU A 316 20.06 0.86 37.01
C GLU A 316 19.22 2.16 36.90
N ASN A 317 18.76 2.49 35.70
CA ASN A 317 18.02 3.72 35.41
C ASN A 317 16.50 3.60 35.57
N ILE A 318 15.99 2.43 35.95
CA ILE A 318 14.55 2.19 36.15
C ILE A 318 14.02 3.01 37.33
N ARG A 319 12.81 3.57 37.19
CA ARG A 319 12.05 4.17 38.30
C ARG A 319 10.65 3.59 38.31
N VAL A 320 10.13 3.27 39.49
CA VAL A 320 8.81 2.66 39.62
C VAL A 320 7.84 3.69 40.20
N LEU A 321 6.76 3.94 39.47
CA LEU A 321 5.77 4.95 39.82
C LEU A 321 4.41 4.28 40.05
N PRO A 322 3.85 4.33 41.27
CA PRO A 322 2.51 3.83 41.51
C PRO A 322 1.48 4.84 40.98
N ILE A 323 0.42 4.33 40.33
CA ILE A 323 -0.78 5.08 39.93
C ILE A 323 -1.96 4.67 40.81
#